data_AF-I0USY4-F1
#
_entry.id   AF-I0USY4-F1
#
_cell.length_a   1.000
_cell.length_b   1.000
_cell.length_c   1.000
_cell.angle_alpha   90.00
_cell.angle_beta   90.00
_cell.angle_gamma   90.00
#
_symmetry.space_group_name_H-M   'P 1'
#
loop_
_entity.id
_entity.type
_entity.pdbx_description
1 polymer ?
#
loop_
_entity_poly.entity_id
_entity_poly.type
_entity_poly.pdbx_seq_one_letter_code
_entity_poly.pdbx_strand_id
1 'polypeptide(L)'
;MGRLARRIRAHWRKRHRKREALRTSREFFKRQHTLRRWRLPKQNSSDITPFTGAPSSRTTPAPPKHGLLDSLLPSRKTTDARSTHTGTARRGALTVEASAPGASTHQPRLLDARTYENLRDFIDAKVLSSPARTAISTFLLVIVFFTLMLLLPIASNDGQMAPLHHAFFTATSAVTVTGLTTVSTAEQWSMFGQVIILCACQIGGLGTLTLTSLLALATGRKMGLRSKLIAQEELNIGRLGEVGSVVRTVAYTSASIEAFIALLLTPRFLMLGEDPLTSLWHGIFYAISAFNNAGFTPHSDGIVPYGHDFFVIIPVCIAVFLGAMGFPVLMALQQHPLKPSRWTLTAKLTLVTTSVLFVLGAAAWGAAEWNNPSTVGGNNPGDKILSALFASVMTRSGGFNLVDMNDIRPVTSLITDVLMFIGGGSASTAGGIKVTTIAVIMLAIMAEARGDQFVVAFNRTIPDTVLRIAISVTMMSAGIVIAGSGVILMLTDQPLSRVLFEVISAYATCGLSNGLSAELSPAGIYTLSALMFIGRIGTITAATALALRSRRRLYKFPEERPIIG
;
A
#
# COMPACT_ATOMS: atom_id res chain seq x y z
N MET A 1 -0.72 10.02 61.20
CA MET A 1 0.32 10.53 60.26
C MET A 1 1.30 9.48 59.68
N GLY A 2 1.72 8.43 60.39
CA GLY A 2 2.87 7.56 60.00
C GLY A 2 2.81 6.73 58.69
N ARG A 3 1.70 6.70 57.93
CA ARG A 3 1.64 6.04 56.60
C ARG A 3 2.08 6.98 55.46
N LEU A 4 1.74 8.26 55.54
CA LEU A 4 2.10 9.27 54.54
C LEU A 4 3.63 9.52 54.51
N ALA A 5 4.24 9.67 55.69
CA ALA A 5 5.69 9.84 55.84
C ALA A 5 6.52 8.62 55.37
N ARG A 6 5.91 7.43 55.25
CA ARG A 6 6.54 6.24 54.63
C ARG A 6 6.44 6.28 53.11
N ARG A 7 5.30 6.66 52.54
CA ARG A 7 5.14 6.86 51.08
C ARG A 7 6.06 7.96 50.54
N ILE A 8 6.19 9.09 51.23
CA ILE A 8 7.09 10.19 50.83
C ILE A 8 8.56 9.73 50.85
N ARG A 9 9.02 9.06 51.91
CA ARG A 9 10.38 8.50 51.98
C ARG A 9 10.66 7.44 50.93
N ALA A 10 9.70 6.58 50.60
CA ALA A 10 9.82 5.62 49.51
C ALA A 10 9.94 6.30 48.13
N HIS A 11 9.14 7.34 47.88
CA HIS A 11 9.20 8.12 46.64
C HIS A 11 10.54 8.85 46.48
N TRP A 12 11.05 9.47 47.56
CA TRP A 12 12.37 10.13 47.57
C TRP A 12 13.52 9.15 47.36
N ARG A 13 13.53 7.98 48.04
CA ARG A 13 14.54 6.92 47.80
C ARG A 13 14.53 6.44 46.34
N LYS A 14 13.34 6.32 45.72
CA LYS A 14 13.20 5.93 44.30
C LYS A 14 13.72 7.02 43.35
N ARG A 15 13.51 8.31 43.66
CA ARG A 15 14.11 9.45 42.94
C ARG A 15 15.63 9.51 43.09
N HIS A 16 16.17 9.25 44.28
CA HIS A 16 17.62 9.29 44.54
C HIS A 16 18.36 8.21 43.74
N ARG A 17 17.91 6.94 43.84
CA ARG A 17 18.49 5.83 43.03
C ARG A 17 18.44 6.11 41.53
N LYS A 18 17.38 6.75 41.02
CA LYS A 18 17.27 7.12 39.60
C LYS A 18 18.26 8.24 39.21
N ARG A 19 18.57 9.18 40.12
CA ARG A 19 19.60 10.21 39.91
C ARG A 19 21.02 9.62 39.97
N GLU A 20 21.29 8.71 40.90
CA GLU A 20 22.57 8.00 41.00
C GLU A 20 22.86 7.16 39.75
N ALA A 21 21.89 6.39 39.27
CA ALA A 21 22.02 5.60 38.04
C ALA A 21 22.30 6.46 36.78
N LEU A 22 21.73 7.67 36.71
CA LEU A 22 22.04 8.63 35.65
C LEU A 22 23.43 9.25 35.80
N ARG A 23 23.93 9.39 37.04
CA ARG A 23 25.28 9.90 37.33
C ARG A 23 26.36 8.88 36.97
N THR A 24 26.19 7.61 37.36
CA THR A 24 27.11 6.53 36.98
C THR A 24 27.09 6.25 35.48
N SER A 25 25.94 6.35 34.81
CA SER A 25 25.86 6.24 33.34
C SER A 25 26.61 7.37 32.62
N ARG A 26 26.54 8.62 33.12
CA ARG A 26 27.34 9.74 32.57
C ARG A 26 28.84 9.60 32.82
N GLU A 27 29.25 9.12 34.00
CA GLU A 27 30.67 8.84 34.29
C GLU A 27 31.22 7.68 33.44
N PHE A 28 30.42 6.64 33.18
CA PHE A 28 30.77 5.55 32.27
C PHE A 28 31.00 6.07 30.83
N PHE A 29 30.11 6.93 30.34
CA PHE A 29 30.26 7.56 29.00
C PHE A 29 31.49 8.47 28.91
N LYS A 30 31.79 9.26 29.96
CA LYS A 30 33.02 10.06 30.03
C LYS A 30 34.27 9.19 29.96
N ARG A 31 34.33 8.08 30.72
CA ARG A 31 35.48 7.15 30.71
C ARG A 31 35.68 6.46 29.35
N GLN A 32 34.62 6.14 28.62
CA GLN A 32 34.76 5.59 27.27
C GLN A 32 35.33 6.61 26.26
N HIS A 33 34.99 7.90 26.39
CA HIS A 33 35.55 8.94 25.53
C HIS A 33 37.05 9.21 25.79
N THR A 34 37.52 9.15 27.04
CA THR A 34 38.96 9.32 27.33
C THR A 34 39.82 8.13 26.91
N LEU A 35 39.30 6.90 26.94
CA LEU A 35 40.04 5.69 26.56
C LEU A 35 40.22 5.49 25.04
N ARG A 36 39.50 6.24 24.20
CA ARG A 36 39.59 6.15 22.72
C ARG A 36 40.70 7.00 22.09
N ARG A 37 41.55 7.67 22.88
CA ARG A 37 42.53 8.66 22.39
C ARG A 37 43.97 8.17 22.23
N TRP A 38 44.24 6.87 22.31
CA TRP A 38 45.61 6.32 22.19
C TRP A 38 45.72 5.15 21.20
N ARG A 39 46.86 5.14 20.47
CA ARG A 39 47.32 4.17 19.45
C ARG A 39 46.72 4.29 18.03
N LEU A 40 47.28 5.22 17.27
CA LEU A 40 47.64 4.99 15.87
C LEU A 40 49.16 4.70 15.80
N PRO A 41 49.66 3.78 14.95
CA PRO A 41 51.09 3.65 14.71
C PRO A 41 51.61 4.86 13.92
N LYS A 42 52.80 5.37 14.26
CA LYS A 42 53.53 6.29 13.38
C LYS A 42 54.05 5.48 12.19
N GLN A 43 53.75 5.92 10.97
CA GLN A 43 54.39 5.42 9.75
C GLN A 43 55.40 6.49 9.31
N ASN A 44 56.69 6.13 9.24
CA ASN A 44 57.76 7.06 8.89
C ASN A 44 57.62 7.51 7.43
N SER A 45 57.76 8.81 7.20
CA SER A 45 57.82 9.43 5.87
C SER A 45 59.26 9.77 5.51
N SER A 46 59.98 8.83 4.90
CA SER A 46 61.27 9.07 4.25
C SER A 46 61.57 7.92 3.29
N ASP A 47 61.18 8.10 2.03
CA ASP A 47 61.89 7.59 0.85
C ASP A 47 61.13 8.09 -0.40
N ILE A 48 61.64 9.18 -0.98
CA ILE A 48 61.22 9.70 -2.27
C ILE A 48 62.39 9.46 -3.23
N THR A 49 62.21 8.52 -4.16
CA THR A 49 63.07 8.37 -5.34
C THR A 49 62.22 8.52 -6.59
N PRO A 50 62.60 9.39 -7.55
CA PRO A 50 61.85 9.56 -8.79
C PRO A 50 62.26 8.47 -9.79
N PHE A 51 61.30 7.85 -10.47
CA PHE A 51 61.59 7.01 -11.63
C PHE A 51 60.81 7.47 -12.86
N THR A 52 61.57 7.93 -13.85
CA THR A 52 61.15 8.23 -15.22
C THR A 52 61.10 6.96 -16.06
N GLY A 53 60.14 6.85 -16.98
CA GLY A 53 60.22 5.87 -18.08
C GLY A 53 58.89 5.28 -18.54
N ALA A 54 58.61 5.43 -19.84
CA ALA A 54 57.57 4.71 -20.59
C ALA A 54 58.25 4.07 -21.82
N PRO A 55 57.55 3.36 -22.72
CA PRO A 55 56.64 2.21 -22.49
C PRO A 55 57.00 1.00 -23.40
N SER A 56 56.49 -0.21 -23.12
CA SER A 56 56.53 -1.32 -24.11
C SER A 56 55.46 -2.42 -23.97
N SER A 57 54.48 -2.39 -24.89
CA SER A 57 53.95 -3.51 -25.71
C SER A 57 53.59 -4.92 -25.16
N ARG A 58 52.43 -5.44 -25.64
CA ARG A 58 52.03 -6.88 -25.79
C ARG A 58 51.72 -7.64 -24.47
N THR A 59 50.82 -8.64 -24.40
CA THR A 59 49.85 -9.26 -25.34
C THR A 59 48.74 -9.98 -24.54
N THR A 60 47.56 -10.19 -25.13
CA THR A 60 46.49 -11.07 -24.62
C THR A 60 46.80 -12.56 -24.83
N PRO A 61 46.19 -13.45 -24.02
CA PRO A 61 45.83 -14.79 -24.49
C PRO A 61 44.35 -15.16 -24.28
N ALA A 62 43.86 -16.04 -25.15
CA ALA A 62 42.51 -16.64 -25.15
C ALA A 62 42.56 -18.10 -24.59
N PRO A 63 41.41 -18.80 -24.41
CA PRO A 63 41.31 -19.94 -23.48
C PRO A 63 41.53 -21.33 -24.11
N PRO A 64 41.75 -22.39 -23.30
CA PRO A 64 41.82 -23.77 -23.78
C PRO A 64 40.45 -24.47 -23.87
N LYS A 65 40.34 -25.41 -24.82
CA LYS A 65 39.38 -26.52 -24.90
C LYS A 65 40.17 -27.85 -24.93
N HIS A 66 39.44 -28.98 -24.94
CA HIS A 66 39.87 -30.39 -24.85
C HIS A 66 39.97 -30.93 -23.41
N GLY A 67 39.66 -32.21 -23.13
CA GLY A 67 39.30 -33.32 -24.02
C GLY A 67 38.35 -34.34 -23.37
N LEU A 68 38.08 -35.44 -24.07
CA LEU A 68 37.05 -36.44 -23.78
C LEU A 68 37.70 -37.84 -23.90
N LEU A 69 37.42 -38.78 -22.97
CA LEU A 69 37.21 -40.25 -23.18
C LEU A 69 37.60 -41.18 -22.00
N ASP A 70 36.88 -42.31 -21.97
CA ASP A 70 37.20 -43.68 -21.47
C ASP A 70 37.20 -44.08 -19.97
N SER A 71 35.98 -44.44 -19.53
CA SER A 71 35.55 -45.75 -19.00
C SER A 71 36.53 -46.80 -18.42
N LEU A 72 36.18 -47.32 -17.22
CA LEU A 72 36.33 -48.75 -16.84
C LEU A 72 35.11 -49.24 -16.02
N LEU A 73 34.81 -50.55 -16.13
CA LEU A 73 33.62 -51.31 -15.67
C LEU A 73 33.84 -51.96 -14.27
N PRO A 74 32.99 -52.88 -13.71
CA PRO A 74 31.60 -53.33 -14.04
C PRO A 74 30.61 -53.43 -12.84
N SER A 75 29.38 -53.85 -13.18
CA SER A 75 28.24 -54.26 -12.33
C SER A 75 28.44 -55.54 -11.47
N ARG A 76 27.67 -55.68 -10.37
CA ARG A 76 27.26 -56.98 -9.80
C ARG A 76 25.84 -56.94 -9.19
N LYS A 77 25.00 -57.92 -9.54
CA LYS A 77 23.70 -58.29 -8.91
C LYS A 77 23.85 -59.66 -8.21
N THR A 78 22.83 -60.05 -7.41
CA THR A 78 22.49 -61.36 -6.76
C THR A 78 22.70 -61.38 -5.23
N THR A 79 21.92 -62.06 -4.37
CA THR A 79 20.51 -62.54 -4.34
C THR A 79 20.15 -62.94 -2.86
N ASP A 80 18.90 -63.35 -2.59
CA ASP A 80 18.46 -64.34 -1.58
C ASP A 80 18.23 -63.98 -0.08
N ALA A 81 16.93 -63.87 0.25
CA ALA A 81 16.11 -64.84 1.01
C ALA A 81 16.30 -65.15 2.53
N ARG A 82 15.17 -64.93 3.24
CA ARG A 82 14.52 -65.72 4.32
C ARG A 82 15.24 -66.05 5.64
N SER A 83 14.65 -65.52 6.73
CA SER A 83 14.44 -66.25 8.00
C SER A 83 12.99 -66.10 8.51
N THR A 84 12.72 -66.18 9.83
CA THR A 84 11.67 -67.12 10.32
C THR A 84 10.76 -66.67 11.49
N HIS A 85 9.70 -67.46 11.69
CA HIS A 85 8.77 -67.61 12.84
C HIS A 85 9.11 -66.88 14.18
N THR A 86 8.15 -66.25 14.90
CA THR A 86 6.90 -66.77 15.50
C THR A 86 5.93 -65.61 15.84
N GLY A 87 4.68 -65.74 16.33
CA GLY A 87 3.80 -66.90 16.59
C GLY A 87 2.62 -66.60 17.55
N THR A 88 1.67 -67.55 17.68
CA THR A 88 0.48 -67.62 18.58
C THR A 88 -0.70 -66.64 18.32
N ALA A 89 -1.98 -66.90 18.64
CA ALA A 89 -2.89 -68.05 18.52
C ALA A 89 -4.17 -67.75 19.35
N ARG A 90 -5.36 -67.56 18.72
CA ARG A 90 -6.64 -68.28 18.98
C ARG A 90 -7.94 -67.52 18.61
N ARG A 91 -8.76 -68.22 17.80
CA ARG A 91 -10.24 -68.45 17.85
C ARG A 91 -11.21 -67.34 18.33
N GLY A 92 -12.32 -67.16 17.57
CA GLY A 92 -13.51 -66.45 18.04
C GLY A 92 -14.74 -66.40 17.12
N ALA A 93 -15.29 -67.56 16.69
CA ALA A 93 -16.69 -67.84 16.24
C ALA A 93 -17.43 -66.96 15.19
N LEU A 94 -18.21 -67.65 14.32
CA LEU A 94 -19.22 -67.06 13.43
C LEU A 94 -20.57 -66.89 14.13
N THR A 95 -21.40 -65.96 13.64
CA THR A 95 -22.86 -66.09 13.52
C THR A 95 -23.34 -65.47 12.20
N VAL A 96 -24.49 -65.92 11.69
CA VAL A 96 -24.93 -65.77 10.29
C VAL A 96 -26.33 -65.17 10.21
N GLU A 97 -26.54 -64.33 9.18
CA GLU A 97 -27.80 -63.86 8.56
C GLU A 97 -28.96 -63.26 9.38
N ALA A 98 -29.38 -62.06 8.94
CA ALA A 98 -30.76 -61.83 8.48
C ALA A 98 -30.78 -60.73 7.40
N SER A 99 -31.57 -60.93 6.33
CA SER A 99 -31.70 -59.98 5.20
C SER A 99 -32.96 -59.11 5.35
N ALA A 100 -32.88 -57.84 4.94
CA ALA A 100 -34.03 -56.98 4.69
C ALA A 100 -33.75 -56.06 3.47
N PRO A 101 -34.69 -55.86 2.53
CA PRO A 101 -34.40 -55.26 1.24
C PRO A 101 -34.70 -53.75 1.15
N GLY A 102 -33.97 -53.07 0.24
CA GLY A 102 -34.47 -51.91 -0.48
C GLY A 102 -34.15 -50.52 0.08
N ALA A 103 -33.13 -49.86 -0.49
CA ALA A 103 -33.08 -48.40 -0.66
C ALA A 103 -31.96 -48.02 -1.65
N SER A 104 -32.26 -47.95 -2.95
CA SER A 104 -31.34 -47.39 -3.95
C SER A 104 -31.32 -45.86 -3.85
N THR A 105 -30.60 -45.32 -2.87
CA THR A 105 -30.39 -43.87 -2.76
C THR A 105 -29.39 -43.41 -3.81
N HIS A 106 -29.90 -42.78 -4.87
CA HIS A 106 -29.09 -41.96 -5.77
C HIS A 106 -28.47 -40.81 -4.98
N GLN A 107 -27.26 -41.00 -4.46
CA GLN A 107 -26.45 -39.89 -3.97
C GLN A 107 -26.12 -38.98 -5.15
N PRO A 108 -26.47 -37.68 -5.10
CA PRO A 108 -26.00 -36.74 -6.12
C PRO A 108 -24.48 -36.69 -6.05
N ARG A 109 -23.82 -36.74 -7.22
CA ARG A 109 -22.36 -36.60 -7.32
C ARG A 109 -21.93 -35.25 -6.72
N LEU A 110 -21.44 -35.28 -5.49
CA LEU A 110 -20.70 -34.16 -4.91
C LEU A 110 -19.54 -33.84 -5.85
N LEU A 111 -19.44 -32.57 -6.28
CA LEU A 111 -18.31 -32.10 -7.07
C LEU A 111 -17.02 -32.39 -6.28
N ASP A 112 -16.14 -33.19 -6.90
CA ASP A 112 -15.08 -33.92 -6.23
C ASP A 112 -14.23 -33.02 -5.32
N ALA A 113 -14.15 -33.36 -4.02
CA ALA A 113 -13.31 -32.62 -3.07
C ALA A 113 -11.84 -32.58 -3.53
N ARG A 114 -11.39 -33.64 -4.22
CA ARG A 114 -10.09 -33.71 -4.89
C ARG A 114 -9.89 -32.64 -5.96
N THR A 115 -10.95 -32.19 -6.63
CA THR A 115 -10.86 -31.10 -7.62
C THR A 115 -10.58 -29.76 -6.95
N TYR A 116 -11.21 -29.52 -5.78
CA TYR A 116 -10.94 -28.34 -4.96
C TYR A 116 -9.53 -28.35 -4.37
N GLU A 117 -9.04 -29.50 -3.90
CA GLU A 117 -7.67 -29.66 -3.41
C GLU A 117 -6.65 -29.46 -4.54
N ASN A 118 -6.82 -30.11 -5.70
CA ASN A 118 -5.93 -29.94 -6.86
C ASN A 118 -5.93 -28.50 -7.40
N LEU A 119 -7.09 -27.83 -7.40
CA LEU A 119 -7.19 -26.42 -7.81
C LEU A 119 -6.46 -25.51 -6.81
N ARG A 120 -6.59 -25.77 -5.51
CA ARG A 120 -5.87 -25.06 -4.45
C ARG A 120 -4.36 -25.24 -4.56
N ASP A 121 -3.88 -26.48 -4.70
CA ASP A 121 -2.46 -26.78 -4.82
C ASP A 121 -1.85 -26.18 -6.10
N PHE A 122 -2.61 -26.16 -7.20
CA PHE A 122 -2.22 -25.47 -8.44
C PHE A 122 -2.13 -23.95 -8.26
N ILE A 123 -3.11 -23.35 -7.59
CA ILE A 123 -3.11 -21.91 -7.25
C ILE A 123 -1.90 -21.60 -6.35
N ASP A 124 -1.69 -22.36 -5.27
CA ASP A 124 -0.58 -22.14 -4.33
C ASP A 124 0.78 -22.29 -5.03
N ALA A 125 0.98 -23.33 -5.85
CA ALA A 125 2.20 -23.49 -6.65
C ALA A 125 2.47 -22.30 -7.60
N LYS A 126 1.43 -21.83 -8.30
CA LYS A 126 1.54 -20.73 -9.27
C LYS A 126 1.75 -19.38 -8.60
N VAL A 127 1.01 -19.09 -7.52
CA VAL A 127 1.16 -17.90 -6.66
C VAL A 127 2.57 -17.82 -6.07
N LEU A 128 3.13 -18.94 -5.60
CA LEU A 128 4.45 -18.97 -4.97
C LEU A 128 5.61 -18.84 -5.97
N SER A 129 5.43 -19.26 -7.23
CA SER A 129 6.47 -19.18 -8.27
C SER A 129 6.81 -17.74 -8.70
N SER A 130 5.80 -16.86 -8.81
CA SER A 130 6.01 -15.46 -9.22
C SER A 130 4.93 -14.50 -8.65
N PRO A 131 4.94 -14.23 -7.34
CA PRO A 131 3.86 -13.50 -6.64
C PRO A 131 3.44 -12.18 -7.30
N ALA A 132 4.41 -11.39 -7.79
CA ALA A 132 4.13 -10.12 -8.46
C ALA A 132 3.44 -10.27 -9.83
N ARG A 133 3.71 -11.35 -10.58
CA ARG A 133 3.05 -11.61 -11.87
C ARG A 133 1.61 -12.06 -11.65
N THR A 134 1.40 -13.00 -10.72
CA THR A 134 0.06 -13.48 -10.37
C THR A 134 -0.83 -12.33 -9.90
N ALA A 135 -0.29 -11.43 -9.07
CA ALA A 135 -0.98 -10.21 -8.64
C ALA A 135 -1.47 -9.33 -9.79
N ILE A 136 -0.57 -9.03 -10.75
CA ILE A 136 -0.89 -8.23 -11.96
C ILE A 136 -1.98 -8.93 -12.78
N SER A 137 -1.85 -10.24 -13.02
CA SER A 137 -2.84 -11.01 -13.79
C SER A 137 -4.21 -11.08 -13.11
N THR A 138 -4.26 -11.24 -11.78
CA THR A 138 -5.51 -11.27 -11.02
C THR A 138 -6.22 -9.92 -11.08
N PHE A 139 -5.52 -8.80 -10.85
CA PHE A 139 -6.13 -7.47 -10.95
C PHE A 139 -6.63 -7.16 -12.36
N LEU A 140 -5.87 -7.53 -13.40
CA LEU A 140 -6.29 -7.34 -14.79
C LEU A 140 -7.55 -8.16 -15.12
N LEU A 141 -7.64 -9.41 -14.65
CA LEU A 141 -8.83 -10.25 -14.85
C LEU A 141 -10.06 -9.65 -14.16
N VAL A 142 -9.91 -9.10 -12.95
CA VAL A 142 -10.99 -8.41 -12.23
C VAL A 142 -11.45 -7.16 -13.00
N ILE A 143 -10.54 -6.35 -13.54
CA ILE A 143 -10.88 -5.20 -14.41
C ILE A 143 -11.66 -5.65 -15.65
N VAL A 144 -11.21 -6.70 -16.33
CA VAL A 144 -11.90 -7.24 -17.51
C VAL A 144 -13.31 -7.74 -17.16
N PHE A 145 -13.46 -8.46 -16.04
CA PHE A 145 -14.78 -8.90 -15.56
C PHE A 145 -15.73 -7.72 -15.32
N PHE A 146 -15.28 -6.69 -14.61
CA PHE A 146 -16.09 -5.50 -14.35
C PHE A 146 -16.37 -4.67 -15.62
N THR A 147 -15.43 -4.63 -16.57
CA THR A 147 -15.63 -4.01 -17.89
C THR A 147 -16.76 -4.73 -18.63
N LEU A 148 -16.75 -6.07 -18.67
CA LEU A 148 -17.81 -6.85 -19.32
C LEU A 148 -19.17 -6.64 -18.65
N MET A 149 -19.23 -6.51 -17.32
CA MET A 149 -20.48 -6.21 -16.61
C MET A 149 -21.02 -4.79 -16.91
N LEU A 150 -20.16 -3.79 -17.03
CA LEU A 150 -20.56 -2.42 -17.40
C LEU A 150 -20.90 -2.25 -18.88
N LEU A 151 -20.48 -3.17 -19.76
CA LEU A 151 -20.88 -3.19 -21.17
C LEU A 151 -22.31 -3.71 -21.41
N LEU A 152 -22.95 -4.34 -20.42
CA LEU A 152 -24.33 -4.79 -20.58
C LEU A 152 -25.28 -3.58 -20.67
N PRO A 153 -26.27 -3.58 -21.59
CA PRO A 153 -27.26 -2.51 -21.71
C PRO A 153 -27.98 -2.16 -20.39
N ILE A 154 -28.22 -3.14 -19.52
CA ILE A 154 -28.86 -2.93 -18.20
C ILE A 154 -28.01 -2.09 -17.24
N ALA A 155 -26.69 -1.96 -17.46
CA ALA A 155 -25.81 -1.11 -16.66
C ALA A 155 -25.93 0.38 -17.02
N SER A 156 -26.45 0.72 -18.20
CA SER A 156 -26.58 2.09 -18.70
C SER A 156 -28.00 2.63 -18.48
N ASN A 157 -28.13 3.92 -18.15
CA ASN A 157 -29.43 4.57 -17.96
C ASN A 157 -30.23 4.72 -19.26
N ASP A 158 -29.55 4.88 -20.40
CA ASP A 158 -30.16 4.95 -21.73
C ASP A 158 -30.54 3.57 -22.31
N GLY A 159 -30.21 2.47 -21.60
CA GLY A 159 -30.42 1.11 -22.08
C GLY A 159 -29.57 0.73 -23.29
N GLN A 160 -28.49 1.47 -23.60
CA GLN A 160 -27.56 1.19 -24.69
C GLN A 160 -26.24 0.62 -24.17
N MET A 161 -25.43 0.06 -25.07
CA MET A 161 -24.06 -0.34 -24.74
C MET A 161 -23.15 0.88 -24.67
N ALA A 162 -22.65 1.19 -23.47
CA ALA A 162 -21.65 2.25 -23.28
C ALA A 162 -20.39 1.97 -24.13
N PRO A 163 -19.75 3.01 -24.73
CA PRO A 163 -18.51 2.83 -25.49
C PRO A 163 -17.41 2.14 -24.67
N LEU A 164 -16.68 1.21 -25.31
CA LEU A 164 -15.70 0.34 -24.65
C LEU A 164 -14.66 1.10 -23.80
N HIS A 165 -14.21 2.26 -24.26
CA HIS A 165 -13.24 3.06 -23.53
C HIS A 165 -13.83 3.65 -22.24
N HIS A 166 -15.08 4.12 -22.22
CA HIS A 166 -15.76 4.60 -21.01
C HIS A 166 -16.03 3.46 -20.01
N ALA A 167 -16.51 2.30 -20.49
CA ALA A 167 -16.74 1.14 -19.63
C ALA A 167 -15.43 0.58 -19.04
N PHE A 168 -14.37 0.45 -19.86
CA PHE A 168 -13.05 -0.01 -19.41
C PHE A 168 -12.38 0.98 -18.46
N PHE A 169 -12.46 2.28 -18.73
CA PHE A 169 -11.93 3.31 -17.85
C PHE A 169 -12.66 3.33 -16.50
N THR A 170 -13.98 3.26 -16.51
CA THR A 170 -14.80 3.24 -15.28
C THR A 170 -14.52 1.98 -14.46
N ALA A 171 -14.47 0.80 -15.09
CA ALA A 171 -14.08 -0.44 -14.42
C ALA A 171 -12.64 -0.39 -13.87
N THR A 172 -11.70 0.16 -14.64
CA THR A 172 -10.31 0.34 -14.19
C THR A 172 -10.23 1.31 -13.02
N SER A 173 -10.91 2.45 -13.09
CA SER A 173 -10.96 3.47 -12.03
C SER A 173 -11.60 2.91 -10.77
N ALA A 174 -12.68 2.14 -10.87
CA ALA A 174 -13.32 1.50 -9.71
C ALA A 174 -12.45 0.40 -9.08
N VAL A 175 -11.87 -0.53 -9.86
CA VAL A 175 -11.02 -1.61 -9.32
C VAL A 175 -9.65 -1.10 -8.83
N THR A 176 -9.07 -0.09 -9.48
CA THR A 176 -7.87 0.59 -8.97
C THR A 176 -8.19 1.50 -7.79
N VAL A 177 -9.47 1.84 -7.61
CA VAL A 177 -9.97 2.73 -6.57
C VAL A 177 -9.36 4.12 -6.71
N THR A 178 -9.53 4.69 -7.92
CA THR A 178 -9.02 5.99 -8.33
C THR A 178 -10.08 7.08 -8.20
N GLY A 179 -11.26 6.90 -8.82
CA GLY A 179 -12.34 7.89 -8.78
C GLY A 179 -12.39 8.87 -9.94
N LEU A 180 -11.42 8.84 -10.85
CA LEU A 180 -11.53 9.55 -12.12
C LEU A 180 -12.68 8.95 -12.93
N THR A 181 -13.45 9.81 -13.58
CA THR A 181 -14.56 9.45 -14.47
C THR A 181 -14.37 10.12 -15.84
N THR A 182 -14.88 9.47 -16.89
CA THR A 182 -14.95 10.06 -18.25
C THR A 182 -16.39 10.48 -18.61
N VAL A 183 -17.36 10.04 -17.81
CA VAL A 183 -18.80 10.30 -17.91
C VAL A 183 -19.37 10.37 -16.49
N SER A 184 -20.38 11.20 -16.26
CA SER A 184 -21.02 11.37 -14.94
C SER A 184 -21.57 10.03 -14.43
N THR A 185 -21.25 9.69 -13.16
CA THR A 185 -21.61 8.38 -12.60
C THR A 185 -23.11 8.27 -12.33
N ALA A 186 -23.74 9.39 -11.98
CA ALA A 186 -25.17 9.50 -11.78
C ALA A 186 -25.96 9.40 -13.10
N GLU A 187 -25.45 10.03 -14.16
CA GLU A 187 -26.17 10.16 -15.44
C GLU A 187 -25.99 8.95 -16.35
N GLN A 188 -24.77 8.41 -16.48
CA GLN A 188 -24.54 7.28 -17.40
C GLN A 188 -25.05 5.96 -16.83
N TRP A 189 -24.83 5.69 -15.54
CA TRP A 189 -25.00 4.34 -14.99
C TRP A 189 -26.32 4.18 -14.24
N SER A 190 -27.04 3.10 -14.59
CA SER A 190 -28.23 2.66 -13.87
C SER A 190 -27.88 2.18 -12.46
N MET A 191 -28.91 1.92 -11.64
CA MET A 191 -28.72 1.30 -10.32
C MET A 191 -27.87 0.00 -10.41
N PHE A 192 -28.07 -0.81 -11.46
CA PHE A 192 -27.23 -1.98 -11.70
C PHE A 192 -25.77 -1.59 -11.98
N GLY A 193 -25.53 -0.62 -12.87
CA GLY A 193 -24.17 -0.11 -13.15
C GLY A 193 -23.49 0.45 -11.89
N GLN A 194 -24.21 1.23 -11.08
CA GLN A 194 -23.73 1.79 -9.82
C GLN A 194 -23.40 0.70 -8.78
N VAL A 195 -24.21 -0.36 -8.64
CA VAL A 195 -23.89 -1.54 -7.82
C VAL A 195 -22.60 -2.23 -8.31
N ILE A 196 -22.44 -2.38 -9.62
CA ILE A 196 -21.24 -2.98 -10.22
C ILE A 196 -19.99 -2.13 -9.96
N ILE A 197 -20.10 -0.79 -10.00
CA ILE A 197 -19.02 0.15 -9.63
C ILE A 197 -18.67 0.03 -8.14
N LEU A 198 -19.65 0.01 -7.22
CA LEU A 198 -19.38 -0.18 -5.79
C LEU A 198 -18.74 -1.55 -5.49
N CYS A 199 -19.21 -2.62 -6.14
CA CYS A 199 -18.60 -3.95 -6.04
C CYS A 199 -17.14 -3.93 -6.51
N ALA A 200 -16.84 -3.23 -7.61
CA ALA A 200 -15.47 -3.04 -8.10
C ALA A 200 -14.59 -2.28 -7.11
N CYS A 201 -15.11 -1.20 -6.51
CA CYS A 201 -14.41 -0.43 -5.47
C CYS A 201 -14.08 -1.30 -4.24
N GLN A 202 -15.06 -2.07 -3.75
CA GLN A 202 -14.87 -2.94 -2.58
C GLN A 202 -13.84 -4.06 -2.85
N ILE A 203 -13.93 -4.72 -4.01
CA ILE A 203 -12.98 -5.78 -4.39
C ILE A 203 -11.58 -5.19 -4.64
N GLY A 204 -11.48 -4.00 -5.23
CA GLY A 204 -10.22 -3.28 -5.44
C GLY A 204 -9.53 -2.88 -4.14
N GLY A 205 -10.30 -2.31 -3.20
CA GLY A 205 -9.84 -1.91 -1.86
C GLY A 205 -9.34 -3.12 -1.07
N LEU A 206 -10.21 -4.11 -0.82
CA LEU A 206 -9.86 -5.33 -0.09
C LEU A 206 -8.74 -6.13 -0.80
N GLY A 207 -8.74 -6.13 -2.14
CA GLY A 207 -7.74 -6.80 -2.97
C GLY A 207 -6.33 -6.24 -2.79
N THR A 208 -6.18 -4.91 -2.71
CA THR A 208 -4.85 -4.30 -2.48
C THR A 208 -4.34 -4.46 -1.06
N LEU A 209 -5.23 -4.40 -0.05
CA LEU A 209 -4.89 -4.71 1.35
C LEU A 209 -4.38 -6.16 1.49
N THR A 210 -5.09 -7.09 0.87
CA THR A 210 -4.74 -8.52 0.82
C THR A 210 -3.42 -8.75 0.09
N LEU A 211 -3.27 -8.18 -1.10
CA LEU A 211 -2.07 -8.30 -1.92
C LEU A 211 -0.82 -7.75 -1.22
N THR A 212 -0.92 -6.56 -0.63
CA THR A 212 0.20 -5.95 0.10
C THR A 212 0.65 -6.84 1.25
N SER A 213 -0.31 -7.41 1.99
CA SER A 213 -0.06 -8.34 3.10
C SER A 213 0.62 -9.64 2.63
N LEU A 214 0.16 -10.22 1.51
CA LEU A 214 0.75 -11.41 0.91
C LEU A 214 2.18 -11.18 0.39
N LEU A 215 2.43 -10.05 -0.26
CA LEU A 215 3.77 -9.70 -0.75
C LEU A 215 4.73 -9.40 0.42
N ALA A 216 4.27 -8.76 1.49
CA ALA A 216 5.04 -8.60 2.72
C ALA A 216 5.38 -9.93 3.40
N LEU A 217 4.45 -10.89 3.45
CA LEU A 217 4.74 -12.26 3.89
C LEU A 217 5.77 -12.96 2.99
N ALA A 218 5.69 -12.78 1.67
CA ALA A 218 6.60 -13.38 0.71
C ALA A 218 8.04 -12.84 0.83
N THR A 219 8.23 -11.54 1.08
CA THR A 219 9.56 -10.97 1.38
C THR A 219 10.11 -11.53 2.70
N GLY A 220 9.27 -11.64 3.73
CA GLY A 220 9.61 -12.20 5.03
C GLY A 220 10.16 -13.63 4.99
N ARG A 221 9.76 -14.47 4.01
CA ARG A 221 10.22 -15.87 3.89
C ARG A 221 11.72 -16.02 3.60
N LYS A 222 12.37 -15.02 3.00
CA LYS A 222 13.84 -15.02 2.76
C LYS A 222 14.65 -14.38 3.89
N MET A 223 13.99 -13.83 4.91
CA MET A 223 14.65 -13.16 6.03
C MET A 223 14.95 -14.15 7.17
N GLY A 224 16.00 -13.88 7.94
CA GLY A 224 16.31 -14.67 9.14
C GLY A 224 15.21 -14.60 10.20
N LEU A 225 15.16 -15.60 11.10
CA LEU A 225 14.08 -15.79 12.08
C LEU A 225 13.68 -14.51 12.84
N ARG A 226 14.66 -13.70 13.26
CA ARG A 226 14.43 -12.41 13.94
C ARG A 226 13.63 -11.42 13.09
N SER A 227 14.00 -11.23 11.83
CA SER A 227 13.28 -10.34 10.91
C SER A 227 11.90 -10.89 10.54
N LYS A 228 11.77 -12.21 10.44
CA LYS A 228 10.48 -12.90 10.23
C LYS A 228 9.52 -12.68 11.40
N LEU A 229 10.00 -12.75 12.64
CA LEU A 229 9.21 -12.44 13.85
C LEU A 229 8.81 -10.95 13.89
N ILE A 230 9.70 -10.03 13.55
CA ILE A 230 9.39 -8.58 13.49
C ILE A 230 8.31 -8.30 12.43
N ALA A 231 8.42 -8.87 11.23
CA ALA A 231 7.40 -8.70 10.18
C ALA A 231 6.05 -9.31 10.57
N GLN A 232 6.05 -10.42 11.33
CA GLN A 232 4.84 -11.02 11.86
C GLN A 232 4.18 -10.14 12.94
N GLU A 233 4.98 -9.52 13.81
CA GLU A 233 4.51 -8.55 14.82
C GLU A 233 3.97 -7.26 14.17
N GLU A 234 4.59 -6.77 13.09
CA GLU A 234 4.15 -5.55 12.39
C GLU A 234 2.85 -5.71 11.60
N LEU A 235 2.54 -6.92 11.11
CA LEU A 235 1.27 -7.23 10.44
C LEU A 235 0.24 -7.87 11.39
N ASN A 236 0.60 -8.14 12.65
CA ASN A 236 -0.17 -8.91 13.63
C ASN A 236 -0.79 -10.21 13.05
N ILE A 237 0.00 -10.93 12.25
CA ILE A 237 -0.47 -12.16 11.61
C ILE A 237 -0.33 -13.29 12.62
N GLY A 238 -1.47 -13.88 13.02
CA GLY A 238 -1.51 -15.15 13.75
C GLY A 238 -0.68 -16.23 13.04
N ARG A 239 -0.28 -17.28 13.76
CA ARG A 239 0.64 -18.36 13.29
C ARG A 239 0.61 -18.58 11.77
N LEU A 240 1.80 -18.53 11.13
CA LEU A 240 1.99 -18.74 9.69
C LEU A 240 1.04 -19.81 9.11
N GLY A 241 0.06 -19.39 8.32
CA GLY A 241 -0.87 -20.31 7.63
C GLY A 241 -2.18 -19.63 7.22
N GLU A 242 -2.78 -18.82 8.09
CA GLU A 242 -4.13 -18.30 7.88
C GLU A 242 -4.16 -16.96 7.12
N VAL A 243 -3.86 -16.97 5.83
CA VAL A 243 -4.15 -15.82 4.94
C VAL A 243 -5.63 -15.41 5.05
N GLY A 244 -6.52 -16.40 5.14
CA GLY A 244 -7.95 -16.19 5.31
C GLY A 244 -8.34 -15.45 6.60
N SER A 245 -7.58 -15.57 7.70
CA SER A 245 -7.91 -14.82 8.93
C SER A 245 -7.61 -13.33 8.76
N VAL A 246 -6.51 -12.97 8.09
CA VAL A 246 -6.19 -11.58 7.72
C VAL A 246 -7.28 -11.00 6.82
N VAL A 247 -7.62 -11.68 5.72
CA VAL A 247 -8.68 -11.24 4.79
C VAL A 247 -10.01 -11.04 5.51
N ARG A 248 -10.39 -11.99 6.38
CA ARG A 248 -11.62 -11.92 7.17
C ARG A 248 -11.62 -10.76 8.18
N THR A 249 -10.50 -10.51 8.86
CA THR A 249 -10.38 -9.36 9.79
C THR A 249 -10.42 -8.02 9.04
N VAL A 250 -9.75 -7.92 7.88
CA VAL A 250 -9.82 -6.73 7.02
C VAL A 250 -11.25 -6.49 6.58
N ALA A 251 -11.91 -7.49 5.99
CA ALA A 251 -13.28 -7.38 5.47
C ALA A 251 -14.31 -6.99 6.55
N TYR A 252 -14.27 -7.61 7.73
CA TYR A 252 -15.16 -7.20 8.82
C TYR A 252 -14.85 -5.80 9.35
N THR A 253 -13.58 -5.39 9.41
CA THR A 253 -13.21 -4.03 9.84
C THR A 253 -13.72 -2.99 8.84
N SER A 254 -13.52 -3.25 7.54
CA SER A 254 -14.04 -2.46 6.42
C SER A 254 -15.55 -2.28 6.54
N ALA A 255 -16.29 -3.39 6.49
CA ALA A 255 -17.75 -3.40 6.54
C ALA A 255 -18.34 -2.78 7.82
N SER A 256 -17.64 -2.89 8.96
CA SER A 256 -18.09 -2.25 10.21
C SER A 256 -17.93 -0.73 10.17
N ILE A 257 -16.87 -0.23 9.55
CA ILE A 257 -16.66 1.22 9.39
C ILE A 257 -17.61 1.77 8.32
N GLU A 258 -17.73 1.09 7.18
CA GLU A 258 -18.67 1.42 6.10
C GLU A 258 -20.12 1.48 6.62
N ALA A 259 -20.58 0.45 7.35
CA ALA A 259 -21.93 0.43 7.92
C ALA A 259 -22.16 1.55 8.95
N PHE A 260 -21.14 1.88 9.77
CA PHE A 260 -21.22 3.00 10.71
C PHE A 260 -21.32 4.36 9.99
N ILE A 261 -20.53 4.58 8.93
CA ILE A 261 -20.59 5.82 8.14
C ILE A 261 -21.93 5.91 7.37
N ALA A 262 -22.41 4.81 6.79
CA ALA A 262 -23.72 4.77 6.13
C ALA A 262 -24.87 5.08 7.11
N LEU A 263 -24.78 4.59 8.35
CA LEU A 263 -25.74 4.88 9.42
C LEU A 263 -25.70 6.36 9.87
N LEU A 264 -24.57 7.05 9.75
CA LEU A 264 -24.49 8.50 10.00
C LEU A 264 -25.03 9.34 8.83
N LEU A 265 -24.77 8.91 7.59
CA LEU A 265 -25.14 9.65 6.38
C LEU A 265 -26.63 9.49 6.01
N THR A 266 -27.19 8.27 6.11
CA THR A 266 -28.57 7.97 5.70
C THR A 266 -29.62 8.87 6.38
N PRO A 267 -29.58 9.10 7.71
CA PRO A 267 -30.52 10.01 8.38
C PRO A 267 -30.36 11.47 7.93
N ARG A 268 -29.16 11.86 7.46
CA ARG A 268 -28.93 13.23 7.00
C ARG A 268 -29.51 13.46 5.60
N PHE A 269 -29.34 12.52 4.67
CA PHE A 269 -30.00 12.58 3.36
C PHE A 269 -31.53 12.59 3.46
N LEU A 270 -32.10 11.79 4.39
CA LEU A 270 -33.51 11.86 4.75
C LEU A 270 -33.95 13.26 5.22
N MET A 271 -33.16 13.92 6.07
CA MET A 271 -33.46 15.29 6.54
C MET A 271 -33.30 16.36 5.45
N LEU A 272 -32.56 16.06 4.38
CA LEU A 272 -32.37 16.94 3.23
C LEU A 272 -33.48 16.77 2.17
N GLY A 273 -34.44 15.85 2.39
CA GLY A 273 -35.65 15.70 1.59
C GLY A 273 -35.62 14.56 0.56
N GLU A 274 -34.59 13.70 0.60
CA GLU A 274 -34.53 12.51 -0.26
C GLU A 274 -35.50 11.41 0.20
N ASP A 275 -35.97 10.58 -0.75
CA ASP A 275 -36.76 9.38 -0.45
C ASP A 275 -35.99 8.42 0.48
N PRO A 276 -36.64 7.66 1.38
CA PRO A 276 -35.93 6.76 2.29
C PRO A 276 -35.07 5.68 1.63
N LEU A 277 -35.47 5.15 0.47
CA LEU A 277 -34.68 4.16 -0.26
C LEU A 277 -33.47 4.81 -0.93
N THR A 278 -33.66 5.98 -1.53
CA THR A 278 -32.59 6.79 -2.15
C THR A 278 -31.58 7.26 -1.10
N SER A 279 -32.04 7.76 0.05
CA SER A 279 -31.20 8.18 1.17
C SER A 279 -30.32 7.05 1.70
N LEU A 280 -30.86 5.83 1.79
CA LEU A 280 -30.13 4.63 2.20
C LEU A 280 -29.11 4.23 1.13
N TRP A 281 -29.48 4.29 -0.15
CA TRP A 281 -28.58 4.03 -1.27
C TRP A 281 -27.40 5.00 -1.27
N HIS A 282 -27.65 6.31 -1.19
CA HIS A 282 -26.62 7.34 -1.13
C HIS A 282 -25.75 7.24 0.12
N GLY A 283 -26.33 6.95 1.28
CA GLY A 283 -25.58 6.71 2.52
C GLY A 283 -24.61 5.53 2.39
N ILE A 284 -25.04 4.42 1.80
CA ILE A 284 -24.19 3.24 1.52
C ILE A 284 -23.13 3.56 0.46
N PHE A 285 -23.52 4.21 -0.63
CA PHE A 285 -22.63 4.56 -1.74
C PHE A 285 -21.48 5.46 -1.27
N TYR A 286 -21.79 6.57 -0.59
CA TYR A 286 -20.77 7.46 -0.04
C TYR A 286 -19.91 6.76 1.02
N ALA A 287 -20.47 5.90 1.87
CA ALA A 287 -19.68 5.19 2.87
C ALA A 287 -18.65 4.23 2.25
N ILE A 288 -19.07 3.40 1.28
CA ILE A 288 -18.19 2.47 0.57
C ILE A 288 -17.17 3.24 -0.27
N SER A 289 -17.61 4.25 -1.03
CA SER A 289 -16.74 5.07 -1.87
C SER A 289 -15.69 5.81 -1.03
N ALA A 290 -16.10 6.45 0.06
CA ALA A 290 -15.20 7.20 0.92
C ALA A 290 -14.22 6.31 1.71
N PHE A 291 -14.68 5.21 2.31
CA PHE A 291 -13.77 4.32 3.06
C PHE A 291 -12.77 3.61 2.14
N ASN A 292 -13.18 3.22 0.94
CA ASN A 292 -12.27 2.63 -0.03
C ASN A 292 -11.38 3.66 -0.73
N ASN A 293 -11.51 4.96 -0.44
CA ASN A 293 -10.72 6.02 -1.08
C ASN A 293 -11.01 6.11 -2.61
N ALA A 294 -12.27 5.91 -3.00
CA ALA A 294 -12.70 5.67 -4.37
C ALA A 294 -13.22 6.89 -5.13
N GLY A 295 -13.59 8.00 -4.48
CA GLY A 295 -14.00 9.26 -5.13
C GLY A 295 -15.31 9.27 -5.92
N PHE A 296 -15.87 8.13 -6.31
CA PHE A 296 -17.14 8.05 -7.05
C PHE A 296 -18.31 8.63 -6.23
N THR A 297 -19.23 9.31 -6.92
CA THR A 297 -20.45 9.90 -6.35
C THR A 297 -21.72 9.36 -7.02
N PRO A 298 -22.84 9.23 -6.29
CA PRO A 298 -24.14 8.87 -6.87
C PRO A 298 -24.92 10.10 -7.38
N HIS A 299 -24.48 11.31 -7.03
CA HIS A 299 -25.01 12.60 -7.50
C HIS A 299 -24.19 13.15 -8.69
N SER A 300 -24.83 13.86 -9.61
CA SER A 300 -24.22 14.50 -10.79
C SER A 300 -23.20 15.57 -10.39
N ASP A 301 -23.59 16.47 -9.49
CA ASP A 301 -22.76 17.57 -8.96
C ASP A 301 -21.81 17.08 -7.84
N GLY A 302 -21.69 15.76 -7.70
CA GLY A 302 -20.93 15.11 -6.64
C GLY A 302 -21.38 15.52 -5.23
N ILE A 303 -20.41 15.85 -4.38
CA ILE A 303 -20.66 16.24 -2.99
C ILE A 303 -20.71 17.77 -2.80
N VAL A 304 -20.55 18.56 -3.88
CA VAL A 304 -20.53 20.03 -3.86
C VAL A 304 -21.77 20.64 -3.20
N PRO A 305 -23.02 20.19 -3.47
CA PRO A 305 -24.21 20.73 -2.82
C PRO A 305 -24.22 20.57 -1.28
N TYR A 306 -23.45 19.62 -0.76
CA TYR A 306 -23.34 19.32 0.66
C TYR A 306 -22.10 19.96 1.30
N GLY A 307 -21.35 20.82 0.60
CA GLY A 307 -20.07 21.38 1.06
C GLY A 307 -20.11 22.18 2.36
N HIS A 308 -21.27 22.72 2.73
CA HIS A 308 -21.52 23.43 3.98
C HIS A 308 -22.12 22.54 5.09
N ASP A 309 -22.44 21.29 4.77
CA ASP A 309 -23.11 20.37 5.68
C ASP A 309 -22.10 19.52 6.46
N PHE A 310 -21.77 19.98 7.68
CA PHE A 310 -20.89 19.26 8.60
C PHE A 310 -21.31 17.80 8.85
N PHE A 311 -22.61 17.46 8.76
CA PHE A 311 -23.10 16.10 8.99
C PHE A 311 -22.87 15.16 7.79
N VAL A 312 -22.62 15.69 6.59
CA VAL A 312 -22.21 14.92 5.41
C VAL A 312 -20.68 14.93 5.27
N ILE A 313 -20.08 16.12 5.37
CA ILE A 313 -18.66 16.35 5.09
C ILE A 313 -17.74 15.71 6.13
N ILE A 314 -18.08 15.78 7.44
CA ILE A 314 -17.21 15.21 8.48
C ILE A 314 -17.16 13.67 8.41
N PRO A 315 -18.28 12.92 8.29
CA PRO A 315 -18.22 11.47 8.12
C PRO A 315 -17.45 11.03 6.87
N VAL A 316 -17.61 11.72 5.74
CA VAL A 316 -16.85 11.43 4.50
C VAL A 316 -15.35 11.67 4.71
N CYS A 317 -14.94 12.78 5.34
CA CYS A 317 -13.55 13.01 5.73
C CYS A 317 -13.00 11.93 6.66
N ILE A 318 -13.77 11.47 7.65
CA ILE A 318 -13.38 10.40 8.57
C ILE A 318 -13.18 9.09 7.80
N ALA A 319 -14.10 8.73 6.91
CA ALA A 319 -14.02 7.50 6.11
C ALA A 319 -12.76 7.48 5.23
N VAL A 320 -12.51 8.54 4.45
CA VAL A 320 -11.31 8.69 3.60
C VAL A 320 -10.03 8.66 4.43
N PHE A 321 -10.02 9.30 5.62
CA PHE A 321 -8.86 9.32 6.49
C PHE A 321 -8.56 7.93 7.10
N LEU A 322 -9.60 7.17 7.50
CA LEU A 322 -9.46 5.82 8.01
C LEU A 322 -8.96 4.84 6.93
N GLY A 323 -9.51 4.89 5.72
CA GLY A 323 -9.04 4.09 4.58
C GLY A 323 -7.59 4.40 4.20
N ALA A 324 -7.25 5.69 4.10
CA ALA A 324 -5.90 6.16 3.76
C ALA A 324 -4.81 5.75 4.77
N MET A 325 -5.12 5.57 6.06
CA MET A 325 -4.08 5.22 7.06
C MET A 325 -3.49 3.82 6.86
N GLY A 326 -4.29 2.88 6.37
CA GLY A 326 -3.88 1.50 6.13
C GLY A 326 -4.03 0.55 7.32
N PHE A 327 -4.29 -0.71 6.98
CA PHE A 327 -4.71 -1.75 7.92
C PHE A 327 -3.75 -1.99 9.10
N PRO A 328 -2.40 -1.99 8.94
CA PRO A 328 -1.49 -2.13 10.08
C PRO A 328 -1.60 -0.99 11.10
N VAL A 329 -2.01 0.20 10.66
CA VAL A 329 -2.24 1.36 11.55
C VAL A 329 -3.57 1.20 12.29
N LEU A 330 -4.63 0.81 11.58
CA LEU A 330 -5.94 0.51 12.17
C LEU A 330 -5.82 -0.60 13.24
N MET A 331 -5.10 -1.69 12.97
CA MET A 331 -4.83 -2.74 13.95
C MET A 331 -4.06 -2.23 15.18
N ALA A 332 -3.00 -1.44 14.98
CA ALA A 332 -2.21 -0.89 16.08
C ALA A 332 -3.04 0.03 16.99
N LEU A 333 -3.97 0.79 16.40
CA LEU A 333 -4.94 1.62 17.13
C LEU A 333 -6.00 0.78 17.85
N GLN A 334 -6.59 -0.23 17.21
CA GLN A 334 -7.57 -1.14 17.83
C GLN A 334 -6.98 -1.87 19.04
N GLN A 335 -5.75 -2.39 18.93
CA GLN A 335 -5.10 -3.10 20.04
C GLN A 335 -4.69 -2.16 21.18
N HIS A 336 -4.15 -0.98 20.86
CA HIS A 336 -3.46 -0.11 21.80
C HIS A 336 -3.88 1.36 21.65
N PRO A 337 -5.18 1.70 21.76
CA PRO A 337 -5.71 3.01 21.34
C PRO A 337 -5.08 4.20 22.06
N LEU A 338 -4.83 4.05 23.37
CA LEU A 338 -4.28 5.11 24.23
C LEU A 338 -2.82 4.84 24.66
N LYS A 339 -2.08 4.00 23.93
CA LYS A 339 -0.69 3.64 24.29
C LYS A 339 0.30 3.82 23.13
N PRO A 340 0.57 5.08 22.68
CA PRO A 340 1.48 5.35 21.56
C PRO A 340 2.88 4.72 21.70
N SER A 341 3.37 4.52 22.92
CA SER A 341 4.65 3.84 23.15
C SER A 341 4.71 2.44 22.53
N ARG A 342 3.59 1.72 22.50
CA ARG A 342 3.50 0.34 21.99
C ARG A 342 3.19 0.23 20.49
N TRP A 343 2.85 1.31 19.81
CA TRP A 343 2.62 1.26 18.36
C TRP A 343 3.89 0.86 17.60
N THR A 344 3.71 0.19 16.47
CA THR A 344 4.78 -0.20 15.54
C THR A 344 5.48 1.02 14.96
N LEU A 345 6.66 0.83 14.35
CA LEU A 345 7.38 1.94 13.71
C LEU A 345 6.57 2.51 12.55
N THR A 346 5.98 1.63 11.73
CA THR A 346 5.08 1.95 10.62
C THR A 346 3.89 2.78 11.08
N ALA A 347 3.17 2.36 12.14
CA ALA A 347 2.02 3.11 12.64
C ALA A 347 2.40 4.52 13.14
N LYS A 348 3.54 4.65 13.83
CA LYS A 348 4.05 5.96 14.29
C LYS A 348 4.45 6.88 13.14
N LEU A 349 5.17 6.35 12.14
CA LEU A 349 5.59 7.10 10.96
C LEU A 349 4.39 7.54 10.13
N THR A 350 3.45 6.64 9.83
CA THR A 350 2.21 7.01 9.12
C THR A 350 1.45 8.08 9.89
N LEU A 351 1.07 7.84 11.15
CA LEU A 351 0.25 8.79 11.91
C LEU A 351 0.89 10.18 12.00
N VAL A 352 2.17 10.28 12.36
CA VAL A 352 2.85 11.58 12.50
C VAL A 352 2.96 12.29 11.15
N THR A 353 3.43 11.61 10.10
CA THR A 353 3.64 12.26 8.80
C THR A 353 2.31 12.58 8.12
N THR A 354 1.30 11.72 8.21
CA THR A 354 -0.06 11.99 7.74
C THR A 354 -0.70 13.18 8.46
N SER A 355 -0.54 13.31 9.79
CA SER A 355 -1.02 14.49 10.53
C SER A 355 -0.29 15.78 10.13
N VAL A 356 1.02 15.72 9.91
CA VAL A 356 1.81 16.88 9.44
C VAL A 356 1.37 17.31 8.03
N LEU A 357 1.23 16.37 7.09
CA LEU A 357 0.78 16.65 5.73
C LEU A 357 -0.67 17.17 5.70
N PHE A 358 -1.54 16.68 6.58
CA PHE A 358 -2.92 17.18 6.71
C PHE A 358 -2.96 18.63 7.21
N VAL A 359 -2.24 18.95 8.28
CA VAL A 359 -2.25 20.33 8.85
C VAL A 359 -1.56 21.30 7.90
N LEU A 360 -0.41 20.94 7.33
CA LEU A 360 0.32 21.81 6.39
C LEU A 360 -0.41 21.93 5.05
N GLY A 361 -1.03 20.85 4.56
CA GLY A 361 -1.81 20.88 3.32
C GLY A 361 -3.05 21.76 3.44
N ALA A 362 -3.82 21.61 4.52
CA ALA A 362 -4.98 22.46 4.79
C ALA A 362 -4.59 23.93 4.97
N ALA A 363 -3.50 24.20 5.68
CA ALA A 363 -3.00 25.57 5.85
C ALA A 363 -2.51 26.19 4.52
N ALA A 364 -1.77 25.44 3.70
CA ALA A 364 -1.24 25.93 2.43
C ALA A 364 -2.34 26.14 1.38
N TRP A 365 -3.25 25.17 1.23
CA TRP A 365 -4.41 25.27 0.33
C TRP A 365 -5.32 26.41 0.76
N GLY A 366 -5.68 26.46 2.05
CA GLY A 366 -6.53 27.50 2.62
C GLY A 366 -5.94 28.91 2.49
N ALA A 367 -4.63 29.07 2.69
CA ALA A 367 -3.96 30.36 2.52
C ALA A 367 -3.90 30.82 1.05
N ALA A 368 -3.74 29.89 0.10
CA ALA A 368 -3.73 30.22 -1.32
C ALA A 368 -5.13 30.61 -1.85
N GLU A 369 -6.17 29.89 -1.44
CA GLU A 369 -7.54 30.07 -1.93
C GLU A 369 -8.37 31.07 -1.12
N TRP A 370 -7.90 31.54 0.05
CA TRP A 370 -8.67 32.37 0.99
C TRP A 370 -9.44 33.55 0.35
N ASN A 371 -8.80 34.17 -0.65
CA ASN A 371 -9.31 35.33 -1.39
C ASN A 371 -9.54 35.02 -2.89
N ASN A 372 -9.74 33.77 -3.29
CA ASN A 372 -10.12 33.43 -4.66
C ASN A 372 -11.65 33.50 -4.84
N PRO A 373 -12.21 34.49 -5.55
CA PRO A 373 -13.66 34.62 -5.70
C PRO A 373 -14.31 33.45 -6.45
N SER A 374 -13.56 32.74 -7.31
CA SER A 374 -14.06 31.59 -8.06
C SER A 374 -14.21 30.30 -7.23
N THR A 375 -13.65 30.26 -6.00
CA THR A 375 -13.66 29.05 -5.16
C THR A 375 -14.29 29.32 -3.80
N VAL A 376 -13.50 29.61 -2.76
CA VAL A 376 -13.97 29.79 -1.37
C VAL A 376 -13.99 31.25 -0.94
N GLY A 377 -13.62 32.19 -1.81
CA GLY A 377 -13.46 33.61 -1.49
C GLY A 377 -14.72 34.28 -0.94
N GLY A 378 -15.89 33.91 -1.45
CA GLY A 378 -17.20 34.41 -0.99
C GLY A 378 -17.76 33.76 0.27
N ASN A 379 -17.18 32.63 0.73
CA ASN A 379 -17.73 31.83 1.82
C ASN A 379 -17.41 32.42 3.20
N ASN A 380 -18.15 32.03 4.25
CA ASN A 380 -17.81 32.47 5.61
C ASN A 380 -16.48 31.84 6.08
N PRO A 381 -15.75 32.46 7.02
CA PRO A 381 -14.45 31.93 7.47
C PRO A 381 -14.48 30.49 7.99
N GLY A 382 -15.59 30.05 8.61
CA GLY A 382 -15.78 28.66 9.04
C GLY A 382 -15.87 27.68 7.87
N ASP A 383 -16.60 28.04 6.82
CA ASP A 383 -16.73 27.28 5.59
C ASP A 383 -15.37 27.21 4.85
N LYS A 384 -14.63 28.32 4.76
CA LYS A 384 -13.28 28.34 4.17
C LYS A 384 -12.34 27.35 4.87
N ILE A 385 -12.40 27.28 6.20
CA ILE A 385 -11.63 26.32 6.99
C ILE A 385 -12.09 24.89 6.71
N LEU A 386 -13.41 24.64 6.64
CA LEU A 386 -13.96 23.33 6.31
C LEU A 386 -13.50 22.86 4.91
N SER A 387 -13.62 23.70 3.88
CA SER A 387 -13.19 23.41 2.52
C SER A 387 -11.68 23.14 2.44
N ALA A 388 -10.85 23.90 3.17
CA ALA A 388 -9.40 23.70 3.20
C ALA A 388 -8.99 22.39 3.91
N LEU A 389 -9.67 22.05 5.01
CA LEU A 389 -9.49 20.74 5.68
C LEU A 389 -9.95 19.61 4.76
N PHE A 390 -11.11 19.74 4.12
CA PHE A 390 -11.65 18.77 3.18
C PHE A 390 -10.68 18.51 2.03
N ALA A 391 -10.23 19.57 1.33
CA ALA A 391 -9.25 19.48 0.26
C ALA A 391 -8.01 18.67 0.69
N SER A 392 -7.44 18.97 1.87
CA SER A 392 -6.27 18.25 2.38
C SER A 392 -6.53 16.81 2.87
N VAL A 393 -7.78 16.41 3.09
CA VAL A 393 -8.15 14.99 3.17
C VAL A 393 -8.18 14.39 1.77
N MET A 394 -8.85 15.06 0.82
CA MET A 394 -9.13 14.50 -0.50
C MET A 394 -7.93 14.42 -1.44
N THR A 395 -6.92 15.27 -1.26
CA THR A 395 -5.62 15.12 -1.97
C THR A 395 -4.88 13.83 -1.60
N ARG A 396 -5.26 13.10 -0.53
CA ARG A 396 -4.60 11.83 -0.14
C ARG A 396 -5.43 10.62 -0.57
N SER A 397 -5.78 10.60 -1.85
CA SER A 397 -6.71 9.65 -2.47
C SER A 397 -8.12 9.68 -1.89
N GLY A 398 -8.75 10.85 -1.75
CA GLY A 398 -10.19 10.91 -1.43
C GLY A 398 -11.09 11.10 -2.64
N GLY A 399 -10.59 11.74 -3.68
CA GLY A 399 -11.27 11.93 -4.97
C GLY A 399 -12.40 12.96 -5.00
N PHE A 400 -13.07 13.20 -3.87
CA PHE A 400 -14.14 14.19 -3.80
C PHE A 400 -13.63 15.64 -3.85
N ASN A 401 -14.36 16.51 -4.53
CA ASN A 401 -14.12 17.95 -4.58
C ASN A 401 -15.34 18.75 -4.05
N LEU A 402 -15.08 19.96 -3.55
CA LEU A 402 -16.10 20.96 -3.17
C LEU A 402 -16.04 22.24 -4.03
N VAL A 403 -15.05 22.33 -4.90
CA VAL A 403 -14.82 23.44 -5.84
C VAL A 403 -14.40 22.82 -7.17
N ASP A 404 -14.57 23.53 -8.28
CA ASP A 404 -13.99 23.11 -9.55
C ASP A 404 -12.45 23.18 -9.47
N MET A 405 -11.76 22.15 -9.95
CA MET A 405 -10.30 22.09 -9.99
C MET A 405 -9.71 22.91 -11.15
N ASN A 406 -10.54 23.42 -12.06
CA ASN A 406 -10.15 24.42 -13.06
C ASN A 406 -10.06 25.84 -12.48
N ASP A 407 -10.82 26.14 -11.42
CA ASP A 407 -10.92 27.48 -10.81
C ASP A 407 -9.90 27.75 -9.70
N ILE A 408 -9.17 26.72 -9.24
CA ILE A 408 -8.10 26.88 -8.24
C ILE A 408 -6.89 27.61 -8.83
N ARG A 409 -6.18 28.38 -8.00
CA ARG A 409 -4.98 29.09 -8.46
C ARG A 409 -3.87 28.11 -8.88
N PRO A 410 -2.97 28.47 -9.82
CA PRO A 410 -1.85 27.60 -10.22
C PRO A 410 -0.95 27.12 -9.07
N VAL A 411 -0.76 27.96 -8.03
CA VAL A 411 -0.03 27.58 -6.81
C VAL A 411 -0.76 26.50 -6.00
N THR A 412 -2.10 26.56 -5.96
CA THR A 412 -2.97 25.59 -5.31
C THR A 412 -2.99 24.27 -6.07
N SER A 413 -3.01 24.32 -7.40
CA SER A 413 -2.82 23.15 -8.26
C SER A 413 -1.48 22.47 -7.98
N LEU A 414 -0.36 23.22 -7.94
CA LEU A 414 0.96 22.66 -7.61
C LEU A 414 1.05 22.06 -6.18
N ILE A 415 0.43 22.71 -5.19
CA ILE A 415 0.32 22.15 -3.82
C ILE A 415 -0.48 20.83 -3.86
N THR A 416 -1.57 20.82 -4.61
CA THR A 416 -2.44 19.64 -4.77
C THR A 416 -1.68 18.50 -5.44
N ASP A 417 -0.97 18.74 -6.55
CA ASP A 417 -0.12 17.76 -7.25
C ASP A 417 0.89 17.08 -6.31
N VAL A 418 1.60 17.87 -5.50
CA VAL A 418 2.57 17.34 -4.52
C VAL A 418 1.86 16.49 -3.46
N LEU A 419 0.70 16.93 -2.96
CA LEU A 419 -0.07 16.19 -1.96
C LEU A 419 -0.73 14.92 -2.53
N MET A 420 -1.13 14.91 -3.81
CA MET A 420 -1.64 13.73 -4.52
C MET A 420 -0.53 12.70 -4.73
N PHE A 421 0.64 13.13 -5.20
CA PHE A 421 1.78 12.24 -5.41
C PHE A 421 2.22 11.54 -4.10
N ILE A 422 2.06 12.21 -2.96
CA ILE A 422 2.22 11.66 -1.61
C ILE A 422 0.89 11.04 -1.13
N GLY A 423 0.59 9.84 -1.63
CA GLY A 423 -0.60 9.06 -1.26
C GLY A 423 -0.61 8.57 0.19
N GLY A 424 -1.45 7.59 0.52
CA GLY A 424 -1.69 7.15 1.90
C GLY A 424 -0.62 6.27 2.56
N GLY A 425 -0.99 5.65 3.68
CA GLY A 425 -0.14 4.75 4.46
C GLY A 425 0.17 3.42 3.75
N SER A 426 1.12 2.66 4.30
CA SER A 426 1.43 1.32 3.79
C SER A 426 0.29 0.35 4.05
N ALA A 427 -0.02 -0.52 3.08
CA ALA A 427 -1.19 -1.41 3.10
C ALA A 427 -2.49 -0.65 3.42
N SER A 428 -2.76 0.39 2.63
CA SER A 428 -3.99 1.21 2.63
C SER A 428 -4.75 1.07 1.33
N THR A 429 -5.98 1.58 1.31
CA THR A 429 -6.81 1.72 0.11
C THR A 429 -6.39 2.89 -0.76
N ALA A 430 -5.60 3.86 -0.27
CA ALA A 430 -5.04 4.94 -1.07
C ALA A 430 -3.89 4.49 -2.01
N GLY A 431 -3.61 5.25 -3.07
CA GLY A 431 -2.56 4.96 -4.06
C GLY A 431 -1.24 5.69 -3.78
N GLY A 432 -0.60 6.18 -4.84
CA GLY A 432 0.58 7.05 -4.82
C GLY A 432 1.84 6.51 -4.13
N ILE A 433 2.83 7.37 -3.94
CA ILE A 433 3.98 7.07 -3.08
C ILE A 433 3.50 7.09 -1.63
N LYS A 434 3.73 5.99 -0.91
CA LYS A 434 3.25 5.86 0.46
C LYS A 434 3.89 6.90 1.39
N VAL A 435 3.12 7.47 2.30
CA VAL A 435 3.59 8.43 3.34
C VAL A 435 4.87 7.95 4.03
N THR A 436 4.96 6.66 4.35
CA THR A 436 6.13 6.05 5.00
C THR A 436 7.40 6.11 4.15
N THR A 437 7.29 6.06 2.82
CA THR A 437 8.41 6.20 1.87
C THR A 437 9.00 7.61 1.95
N ILE A 438 8.13 8.62 1.90
CA ILE A 438 8.52 10.03 2.02
C ILE A 438 9.08 10.32 3.42
N ALA A 439 8.47 9.79 4.47
CA ALA A 439 8.97 9.92 5.84
C ALA A 439 10.40 9.38 5.99
N VAL A 440 10.72 8.22 5.39
CA VAL A 440 12.07 7.64 5.40
C VAL A 440 13.07 8.53 4.66
N ILE A 441 12.69 9.07 3.50
CA ILE A 441 13.56 9.98 2.70
C ILE A 441 13.82 11.28 3.47
N MET A 442 12.79 11.91 4.02
CA MET A 442 12.93 13.13 4.83
C MET A 442 13.78 12.91 6.08
N LEU A 443 13.59 11.78 6.78
CA LEU A 443 14.44 11.42 7.92
C LEU A 443 15.90 11.17 7.54
N ALA A 444 16.16 10.61 6.35
CA ALA A 444 17.52 10.44 5.84
C ALA A 444 18.18 11.78 5.50
N ILE A 445 17.46 12.70 4.83
CA ILE A 445 17.94 14.07 4.56
C ILE A 445 18.25 14.80 5.88
N MET A 446 17.38 14.67 6.89
CA MET A 446 17.58 15.26 8.22
C MET A 446 18.76 14.64 8.99
N ALA A 447 19.04 13.35 8.79
CA ALA A 447 20.19 12.68 9.40
C ALA A 447 21.51 13.12 8.72
N GLU A 448 21.54 13.15 7.38
CA GLU A 448 22.69 13.61 6.61
C GLU A 448 23.05 15.06 6.95
N ALA A 449 22.05 15.96 7.00
CA ALA A 449 22.22 17.36 7.40
C ALA A 449 22.72 17.55 8.86
N ARG A 450 22.67 16.50 9.69
CA ARG A 450 23.23 16.49 11.06
C ARG A 450 24.59 15.78 11.15
N GLY A 451 25.01 15.08 10.09
CA GLY A 451 26.15 14.16 10.12
C GLY A 451 25.87 12.86 10.91
N ASP A 452 24.60 12.49 11.09
CA ASP A 452 24.20 11.26 11.78
C ASP A 452 24.45 10.03 10.88
N GLN A 453 25.35 9.14 11.28
CA GLN A 453 25.69 7.92 10.51
C GLN A 453 24.53 6.93 10.30
N PHE A 454 23.44 7.08 11.07
CA PHE A 454 22.31 6.15 11.05
C PHE A 454 20.99 6.93 11.13
N VAL A 455 20.05 6.61 10.24
CA VAL A 455 18.70 7.15 10.30
C VAL A 455 17.95 6.52 11.47
N VAL A 456 17.53 7.31 12.45
CA VAL A 456 16.84 6.84 13.67
C VAL A 456 15.48 7.54 13.82
N ALA A 457 14.43 6.76 14.04
CA ALA A 457 13.08 7.23 14.32
C ALA A 457 12.48 6.49 15.51
N PHE A 458 11.86 7.21 16.45
CA PHE A 458 11.19 6.63 17.64
C PHE A 458 12.04 5.59 18.41
N ASN A 459 13.34 5.87 18.57
CA ASN A 459 14.34 4.97 19.18
C ASN A 459 14.54 3.63 18.44
N ARG A 460 14.34 3.61 17.12
CA ARG A 460 14.62 2.48 16.23
C ARG A 460 15.45 2.96 15.03
N THR A 461 16.48 2.20 14.65
CA THR A 461 17.28 2.48 13.45
C THR A 461 16.59 1.94 12.21
N ILE A 462 16.56 2.74 11.14
CA ILE A 462 16.01 2.37 9.83
C ILE A 462 17.16 1.82 8.96
N PRO A 463 17.06 0.59 8.41
CA PRO A 463 18.12 0.02 7.58
C PRO A 463 18.26 0.72 6.22
N ASP A 464 19.49 0.91 5.73
CA ASP A 464 19.79 1.53 4.42
C ASP A 464 19.12 0.84 3.23
N THR A 465 18.77 -0.45 3.36
CA THR A 465 18.00 -1.17 2.34
C THR A 465 16.62 -0.57 2.14
N VAL A 466 15.98 -0.09 3.22
CA VAL A 466 14.68 0.59 3.17
C VAL A 466 14.82 1.94 2.48
N LEU A 467 15.87 2.70 2.81
CA LEU A 467 16.17 3.98 2.15
C LEU A 467 16.42 3.80 0.65
N ARG A 468 17.24 2.82 0.24
CA ARG A 468 17.48 2.52 -1.18
C ARG A 468 16.20 2.13 -1.92
N ILE A 469 15.32 1.34 -1.30
CA ILE A 469 14.01 1.01 -1.90
C ILE A 469 13.15 2.27 -2.01
N ALA A 470 13.12 3.12 -0.99
CA ALA A 470 12.32 4.34 -0.97
C ALA A 470 12.71 5.32 -2.09
N ILE A 471 14.02 5.59 -2.25
CA ILE A 471 14.55 6.41 -3.34
C ILE A 471 14.22 5.77 -4.70
N SER A 472 14.45 4.46 -4.85
CA SER A 472 14.22 3.75 -6.12
C SER A 472 12.74 3.81 -6.57
N VAL A 473 11.81 3.60 -5.63
CA VAL A 473 10.35 3.69 -5.91
C VAL A 473 9.97 5.13 -6.24
N THR A 474 10.52 6.11 -5.52
CA THR A 474 10.21 7.54 -5.76
C THR A 474 10.67 7.99 -7.15
N MET A 475 11.91 7.67 -7.55
CA MET A 475 12.43 7.98 -8.88
C MET A 475 11.67 7.25 -10.00
N MET A 476 11.29 5.98 -9.78
CA MET A 476 10.47 5.23 -10.73
C MET A 476 9.07 5.85 -10.88
N SER A 477 8.44 6.27 -9.78
CA SER A 477 7.13 6.93 -9.78
C SER A 477 7.16 8.25 -10.56
N ALA A 478 8.16 9.09 -10.29
CA ALA A 478 8.35 10.36 -10.99
C ALA A 478 8.59 10.14 -12.50
N GLY A 479 9.43 9.16 -12.87
CA GLY A 479 9.66 8.80 -14.27
C GLY A 479 8.39 8.34 -15.01
N ILE A 480 7.51 7.59 -14.33
CA ILE A 480 6.22 7.15 -14.90
C ILE A 480 5.27 8.33 -15.10
N VAL A 481 5.18 9.25 -14.13
CA VAL A 481 4.35 10.47 -14.24
C VAL A 481 4.85 11.37 -15.37
N ILE A 482 6.16 11.58 -15.49
CA ILE A 482 6.75 12.37 -16.57
C ILE A 482 6.49 11.73 -17.94
N ALA A 483 6.70 10.42 -18.07
CA ALA A 483 6.44 9.70 -19.31
C ALA A 483 4.95 9.70 -19.70
N GLY A 484 4.05 9.50 -18.73
CA GLY A 484 2.60 9.58 -18.94
C GLY A 484 2.15 10.97 -19.37
N SER A 485 2.68 12.01 -18.75
CA SER A 485 2.41 13.41 -19.13
C SER A 485 2.90 13.70 -20.55
N GLY A 486 4.08 13.20 -20.92
CA GLY A 486 4.61 13.31 -22.28
C GLY A 486 3.73 12.62 -23.34
N VAL A 487 3.18 11.44 -23.03
CA VAL A 487 2.25 10.74 -23.94
C VAL A 487 0.93 11.52 -24.09
N ILE A 488 0.34 12.02 -23.00
CA ILE A 488 -0.89 12.81 -23.08
C ILE A 488 -0.67 14.14 -23.84
N LEU A 489 0.46 14.82 -23.64
CA LEU A 489 0.83 16.03 -24.41
C LEU A 489 1.07 15.76 -25.90
N MET A 490 1.40 14.53 -26.30
CA MET A 490 1.44 14.14 -27.73
C MET A 490 0.06 13.83 -28.31
N LEU A 491 -0.97 13.71 -27.47
CA LEU A 491 -2.35 13.39 -27.85
C LEU A 491 -3.33 14.56 -27.67
N THR A 492 -2.90 15.68 -27.07
CA THR A 492 -3.74 16.86 -26.79
C THR A 492 -2.93 18.15 -26.77
N ASP A 493 -3.55 19.25 -27.21
CA ASP A 493 -2.99 20.61 -27.13
C ASP A 493 -3.19 21.30 -25.75
N GLN A 494 -3.45 20.51 -24.71
CA GLN A 494 -3.76 21.01 -23.36
C GLN A 494 -2.47 21.43 -22.60
N PRO A 495 -2.52 22.46 -21.74
CA PRO A 495 -1.34 22.95 -21.05
C PRO A 495 -0.77 21.93 -20.06
N LEU A 496 0.56 21.93 -19.89
CA LEU A 496 1.28 20.99 -19.02
C LEU A 496 0.72 20.93 -17.60
N SER A 497 0.27 22.05 -17.02
CA SER A 497 -0.34 22.06 -15.68
C SER A 497 -1.60 21.19 -15.60
N ARG A 498 -2.49 21.30 -16.60
CA ARG A 498 -3.74 20.55 -16.66
C ARG A 498 -3.48 19.05 -16.88
N VAL A 499 -2.54 18.73 -17.77
CA VAL A 499 -2.11 17.35 -18.04
C VAL A 499 -1.43 16.73 -16.81
N LEU A 500 -0.52 17.46 -16.16
CA LEU A 500 0.24 16.99 -15.01
C LEU A 500 -0.68 16.67 -13.83
N PHE A 501 -1.65 17.53 -13.54
CA PHE A 501 -2.65 17.30 -12.50
C PHE A 501 -3.45 16.01 -12.73
N GLU A 502 -3.96 15.82 -13.95
CA GLU A 502 -4.77 14.63 -14.30
C GLU A 502 -3.92 13.35 -14.29
N VAL A 503 -2.68 13.40 -14.79
CA VAL A 503 -1.74 12.28 -14.80
C VAL A 503 -1.25 11.92 -13.40
N ILE A 504 -0.96 12.91 -12.54
CA ILE A 504 -0.64 12.67 -11.13
C ILE A 504 -1.85 12.08 -10.42
N SER A 505 -3.07 12.59 -10.63
CA SER A 505 -4.28 12.04 -10.05
C SER A 505 -4.52 10.59 -10.48
N ALA A 506 -4.38 10.27 -11.77
CA ALA A 506 -4.45 8.90 -12.27
C ALA A 506 -3.39 8.00 -11.62
N TYR A 507 -2.11 8.39 -11.65
CA TYR A 507 -1.02 7.60 -11.08
C TYR A 507 -1.10 7.46 -9.55
N ALA A 508 -1.55 8.49 -8.85
CA ALA A 508 -1.74 8.46 -7.40
C ALA A 508 -3.00 7.70 -6.97
N THR A 509 -3.83 7.27 -7.93
CA THR A 509 -5.22 6.85 -7.71
C THR A 509 -5.94 7.84 -6.79
N CYS A 510 -5.90 9.13 -7.15
CA CYS A 510 -6.39 10.22 -6.31
C CYS A 510 -7.84 10.61 -6.57
N GLY A 511 -8.27 10.65 -7.83
CA GLY A 511 -9.67 10.88 -8.23
C GLY A 511 -10.07 12.33 -8.45
N LEU A 512 -9.28 13.30 -7.97
CA LEU A 512 -9.48 14.71 -8.30
C LEU A 512 -9.22 14.90 -9.81
N SER A 513 -10.14 15.55 -10.51
CA SER A 513 -10.04 15.79 -11.95
C SER A 513 -10.24 17.28 -12.23
N ASN A 514 -9.58 17.79 -13.27
CA ASN A 514 -9.87 19.09 -13.89
C ASN A 514 -10.71 18.96 -15.17
N GLY A 515 -11.42 17.84 -15.32
CA GLY A 515 -12.27 17.53 -16.47
C GLY A 515 -11.51 16.93 -17.67
N LEU A 516 -10.17 16.97 -17.69
CA LEU A 516 -9.38 16.46 -18.81
C LEU A 516 -9.69 14.98 -19.13
N SER A 517 -9.99 14.14 -18.13
CA SER A 517 -10.41 12.74 -18.37
C SER A 517 -11.60 12.61 -19.32
N ALA A 518 -12.57 13.54 -19.30
CA ALA A 518 -13.75 13.50 -20.16
C ALA A 518 -13.49 14.04 -21.58
N GLU A 519 -12.48 14.89 -21.76
CA GLU A 519 -12.12 15.50 -23.06
C GLU A 519 -11.16 14.64 -23.90
N LEU A 520 -10.54 13.62 -23.30
CA LEU A 520 -9.51 12.83 -23.95
C LEU A 520 -10.05 11.91 -25.05
N SER A 521 -9.28 11.80 -26.13
CA SER A 521 -9.48 10.73 -27.13
C SER A 521 -9.35 9.34 -26.48
N PRO A 522 -9.91 8.26 -27.09
CA PRO A 522 -9.80 6.91 -26.54
C PRO A 522 -8.37 6.47 -26.23
N ALA A 523 -7.36 6.93 -26.99
CA ALA A 523 -5.95 6.67 -26.72
C ALA A 523 -5.47 7.31 -25.40
N GLY A 524 -5.92 8.54 -25.11
CA GLY A 524 -5.68 9.21 -23.83
C GLY A 524 -6.37 8.51 -22.67
N ILE A 525 -7.63 8.10 -22.86
CA ILE A 525 -8.42 7.33 -21.88
C ILE A 525 -7.73 6.00 -21.51
N TYR A 526 -7.22 5.25 -22.50
CA TYR A 526 -6.44 4.04 -22.23
C TYR A 526 -5.08 4.33 -21.56
N THR A 527 -4.45 5.46 -21.88
CA THR A 527 -3.19 5.89 -21.24
C THR A 527 -3.39 6.20 -19.76
N LEU A 528 -4.44 6.96 -19.40
CA LEU A 528 -4.82 7.20 -18.00
C LEU A 528 -5.21 5.89 -17.28
N SER A 529 -5.94 4.99 -17.95
CA SER A 529 -6.27 3.66 -17.40
C SER A 529 -5.01 2.86 -17.05
N ALA A 530 -3.99 2.88 -17.93
CA ALA A 530 -2.70 2.26 -17.66
C ALA A 530 -1.96 2.92 -16.49
N LEU A 531 -2.00 4.25 -16.38
CA LEU A 531 -1.40 4.99 -15.27
C LEU A 531 -2.05 4.65 -13.93
N MET A 532 -3.37 4.54 -13.86
CA MET A 532 -4.10 4.07 -12.66
C MET A 532 -3.65 2.68 -12.23
N PHE A 533 -3.59 1.73 -13.18
CA PHE A 533 -3.18 0.36 -12.91
C PHE A 533 -1.73 0.26 -12.42
N ILE A 534 -0.82 1.00 -13.06
CA ILE A 534 0.60 1.07 -12.70
C ILE A 534 0.79 1.80 -11.35
N GLY A 535 0.02 2.84 -11.07
CA GLY A 535 0.02 3.53 -9.78
C GLY A 535 -0.34 2.60 -8.63
N ARG A 536 -1.46 1.88 -8.81
CA ARG A 536 -2.03 0.96 -7.82
C ARG A 536 -1.14 -0.23 -7.50
N ILE A 537 -0.59 -0.89 -8.52
CA ILE A 537 0.13 -2.17 -8.39
C ILE A 537 1.64 -1.99 -8.50
N GLY A 538 2.10 -1.06 -9.34
CA GLY A 538 3.51 -0.85 -9.67
C GLY A 538 4.35 -0.42 -8.48
N THR A 539 3.85 0.45 -7.60
CA THR A 539 4.57 0.87 -6.38
C THR A 539 4.86 -0.32 -5.45
N ILE A 540 3.85 -1.17 -5.20
CA ILE A 540 3.94 -2.34 -4.32
C ILE A 540 4.82 -3.43 -4.95
N THR A 541 4.63 -3.71 -6.25
CA THR A 541 5.38 -4.74 -6.97
C THR A 541 6.83 -4.35 -7.21
N ALA A 542 7.13 -3.07 -7.51
CA ALA A 542 8.50 -2.56 -7.61
C ALA A 542 9.24 -2.64 -6.27
N ALA A 543 8.63 -2.16 -5.18
CA ALA A 543 9.20 -2.27 -3.83
C ALA A 543 9.50 -3.73 -3.47
N THR A 544 8.56 -4.64 -3.75
CA THR A 544 8.71 -6.09 -3.51
C THR A 544 9.81 -6.70 -4.38
N ALA A 545 9.85 -6.38 -5.67
CA ALA A 545 10.85 -6.89 -6.60
C ALA A 545 12.26 -6.44 -6.20
N LEU A 546 12.43 -5.17 -5.82
CA LEU A 546 13.70 -4.63 -5.32
C LEU A 546 14.12 -5.29 -4.00
N ALA A 547 13.18 -5.46 -3.05
CA ALA A 547 13.44 -6.14 -1.78
C ALA A 547 13.85 -7.62 -1.95
N LEU A 548 13.25 -8.33 -2.90
CA LEU A 548 13.56 -9.73 -3.20
C LEU A 548 14.84 -9.94 -4.02
N ARG A 549 15.39 -8.88 -4.66
CA ARG A 549 16.54 -8.95 -5.58
C ARG A 549 17.90 -8.90 -4.88
N SER A 550 18.07 -9.71 -3.84
CA SER A 550 19.39 -9.89 -3.20
C SER A 550 20.27 -10.87 -3.99
N ARG A 551 21.14 -10.38 -4.89
CA ARG A 551 22.30 -11.18 -5.35
C ARG A 551 23.41 -11.10 -4.31
N ARG A 552 23.76 -12.24 -3.70
CA ARG A 552 24.85 -12.35 -2.73
C ARG A 552 26.20 -12.29 -3.47
N ARG A 553 26.67 -11.08 -3.80
CA ARG A 553 28.03 -10.87 -4.30
C ARG A 553 29.02 -11.16 -3.17
N LEU A 554 29.94 -12.11 -3.39
CA LEU A 554 30.97 -12.51 -2.43
C LEU A 554 32.27 -11.69 -2.56
N TYR A 555 32.33 -10.79 -3.55
CA TYR A 555 33.42 -9.85 -3.78
C TYR A 555 32.88 -8.42 -3.85
N LYS A 556 33.74 -7.45 -3.56
CA LYS A 556 33.48 -6.01 -3.70
C LYS A 556 34.54 -5.43 -4.63
N PHE A 557 34.14 -4.52 -5.51
CA PHE A 557 35.10 -3.71 -6.29
C PHE A 557 35.74 -2.63 -5.40
N PRO A 558 36.87 -2.03 -5.81
CA PRO A 558 37.45 -0.87 -5.12
C PRO A 558 36.41 0.24 -4.89
N GLU A 559 36.54 0.94 -3.76
CA GLU A 559 35.70 2.11 -3.47
C GLU A 559 36.28 3.34 -4.14
N GLU A 560 35.54 3.91 -5.09
CA GLU A 560 35.83 5.20 -5.70
C GLU A 560 34.72 6.18 -5.30
N ARG A 561 35.10 7.44 -5.05
CA ARG A 561 34.18 8.51 -4.63
C ARG A 561 34.00 9.48 -5.79
N PRO A 562 32.96 9.34 -6.63
CA PRO A 562 32.65 10.35 -7.63
C PRO A 562 32.32 11.68 -6.94
N ILE A 563 32.69 12.78 -7.57
CA ILE A 563 32.26 14.11 -7.14
C ILE A 563 30.76 14.21 -7.42
N ILE A 564 29.98 14.51 -6.38
CA ILE A 564 28.56 14.84 -6.44
C ILE A 564 28.46 16.33 -6.07
N GLY A 565 27.69 17.09 -6.83
CA GLY A 565 27.51 18.54 -6.65
C GLY A 565 26.56 18.89 -5.51
#